data_AF-B6IJL9-F1
#
_entry.id   AF-B6IJL9-F1
#
_cell.length_a   1.000
_cell.length_b   1.000
_cell.length_c   1.000
_cell.angle_alpha   90.00
_cell.angle_beta   90.00
_cell.angle_gamma   90.00
#
_symmetry.space_group_name_H-M   'P 1'
#
loop_
_entity.id
_entity.type
_entity.pdbx_description
1 polymer ?
#
loop_
_entity_poly.entity_id
_entity_poly.type
_entity_poly.pdbx_seq_one_letter_code
_entity_poly.pdbx_strand_id
1 'polypeptide(L)'
;MSLRDHLRLYHGSWMLKTDELNDLFYSRPPVTFTVYPEEEEVTGRPGILEEYIWNVRTKDPETGEMIRLTEYFRVKFGYKIKHNDEFPIFLDDNTSVLYPPEVLYVHDIGPHEHEFPNPFTVVV
;
A
#
# COMPACT_ATOMS: atom_id res chain seq x y z
N MET A 1 -10.47 5.36 2.32
CA MET A 1 -9.35 5.96 3.11
C MET A 1 -8.04 5.48 2.50
N SER A 2 -6.94 6.25 2.54
CA SER A 2 -5.64 5.71 2.08
C SER A 2 -5.17 4.59 3.02
N LEU A 3 -4.42 3.62 2.50
CA LEU A 3 -3.86 2.53 3.30
C LEU A 3 -2.91 3.09 4.36
N ARG A 4 -2.16 4.15 4.03
CA ARG A 4 -1.34 4.88 4.99
C ARG A 4 -2.14 5.38 6.19
N ASP A 5 -3.24 6.08 5.94
CA ASP A 5 -4.06 6.67 7.01
C ASP A 5 -4.72 5.56 7.84
N HIS A 6 -5.15 4.48 7.19
CA HIS A 6 -5.67 3.30 7.86
C HIS A 6 -4.61 2.69 8.79
N LEU A 7 -3.41 2.43 8.28
CA LEU A 7 -2.30 1.88 9.06
C LEU A 7 -1.94 2.76 10.26
N ARG A 8 -1.91 4.08 10.06
CA ARG A 8 -1.64 5.02 11.16
C ARG A 8 -2.76 5.03 12.20
N LEU A 9 -4.02 4.99 11.76
CA LEU A 9 -5.19 5.03 12.64
C LEU A 9 -5.25 3.80 13.54
N TYR A 10 -5.04 2.59 12.97
CA TYR A 10 -5.24 1.34 13.70
C TYR A 10 -3.96 0.76 14.29
N HIS A 11 -2.78 1.09 13.74
CA HIS A 11 -1.51 0.47 14.14
C HIS A 11 -0.46 1.46 14.67
N GLY A 12 -0.73 2.76 14.59
CA GLY A 12 0.14 3.82 15.10
C GLY A 12 1.48 3.85 14.35
N SER A 13 2.56 3.53 15.05
CA SER A 13 3.91 3.36 14.49
C SER A 13 4.03 2.07 13.67
N TRP A 14 3.20 1.94 12.64
CA TRP A 14 3.02 0.73 11.84
C TRP A 14 4.32 0.19 11.21
N MET A 15 5.27 1.05 10.86
CA MET A 15 6.58 0.65 10.32
C MET A 15 7.43 -0.17 11.31
N LEU A 16 7.16 -0.10 12.62
CA LEU A 16 7.80 -0.94 13.63
C LEU A 16 7.13 -2.31 13.78
N LYS A 17 6.01 -2.52 13.09
CA LYS A 17 5.16 -3.73 13.16
C LYS A 17 5.07 -4.42 11.79
N THR A 18 6.06 -4.20 10.92
CA THR A 18 6.07 -4.71 9.54
C THR A 18 5.81 -6.22 9.48
N ASP A 19 6.48 -7.01 10.32
CA ASP A 19 6.30 -8.46 10.38
C ASP A 19 4.87 -8.85 10.80
N GLU A 20 4.37 -8.27 11.90
CA GLU A 20 3.01 -8.52 12.40
C GLU A 20 1.93 -8.14 11.36
N LEU A 21 2.14 -7.03 10.65
CA LEU A 21 1.24 -6.56 9.61
C LEU A 21 1.27 -7.43 8.37
N ASN A 22 2.46 -7.88 7.94
CA ASN A 22 2.60 -8.81 6.83
C ASN A 22 1.93 -10.15 7.16
N ASP A 23 2.15 -10.71 8.35
CA ASP A 23 1.46 -11.93 8.81
C ASP A 23 -0.06 -11.75 8.80
N LEU A 24 -0.55 -10.59 9.27
CA LEU A 24 -1.97 -10.25 9.20
C LEU A 24 -2.44 -10.21 7.75
N PHE A 25 -1.77 -9.50 6.85
CA PHE A 25 -2.18 -9.37 5.45
C PHE A 25 -2.24 -10.73 4.74
N TYR A 26 -1.23 -11.59 4.95
CA TYR A 26 -1.19 -12.92 4.36
C TYR A 26 -2.25 -13.87 4.94
N SER A 27 -2.70 -13.63 6.17
CA SER A 27 -3.80 -14.40 6.78
C SER A 27 -5.20 -14.05 6.25
N ARG A 28 -5.32 -12.98 5.44
CA ARG A 28 -6.61 -12.43 4.98
C ARG A 28 -6.84 -12.69 3.48
N PRO A 29 -8.10 -12.65 3.02
CA PRO A 29 -8.41 -12.62 1.59
C PRO A 29 -7.80 -11.39 0.91
N PRO A 30 -7.56 -11.44 -0.42
CA PRO A 30 -7.21 -10.26 -1.21
C PRO A 30 -8.19 -9.10 -1.02
N VAL A 31 -7.70 -7.87 -1.11
CA VAL A 31 -8.47 -6.64 -0.95
C VAL A 31 -8.38 -5.82 -2.24
N THR A 32 -9.45 -5.14 -2.61
CA THR A 32 -9.47 -4.21 -3.74
C THR A 32 -9.04 -2.82 -3.30
N PHE A 33 -8.18 -2.19 -4.10
CA PHE A 33 -7.70 -0.83 -3.91
C PHE A 33 -7.95 0.00 -5.16
N THR A 34 -8.30 1.27 -4.98
CA THR A 34 -8.13 2.28 -6.04
C THR A 34 -6.75 2.90 -5.93
N VAL A 35 -5.99 2.92 -7.01
CA VAL A 35 -4.65 3.51 -7.09
C VAL A 35 -4.74 4.95 -7.61
N TYR A 36 -4.37 5.93 -6.77
CA TYR A 36 -4.32 7.33 -7.18
C TYR A 36 -2.96 7.67 -7.85
N PRO A 37 -2.90 8.54 -8.88
CA PRO A 37 -3.99 9.29 -9.51
C PRO A 37 -4.60 8.62 -10.75
N GLU A 38 -4.19 7.41 -11.08
CA GLU A 38 -4.71 6.68 -12.25
C GLU A 38 -6.18 6.31 -12.12
N GLU A 39 -6.66 6.19 -10.87
CA GLU A 39 -7.99 5.69 -10.50
C GLU A 39 -8.23 4.25 -10.98
N GLU A 40 -7.15 3.48 -11.19
CA GLU A 40 -7.20 2.05 -11.49
C GLU A 40 -7.60 1.23 -10.26
N GLU A 41 -8.39 0.18 -10.47
CA GLU A 41 -8.70 -0.81 -9.45
C GLU A 41 -7.74 -2.01 -9.54
N VAL A 42 -7.02 -2.26 -8.45
CA VAL A 42 -6.12 -3.41 -8.28
C VAL A 42 -6.61 -4.28 -7.14
N THR A 43 -6.51 -5.61 -7.28
CA THR A 43 -6.93 -6.55 -6.23
C THR A 43 -5.80 -7.50 -5.90
N GLY A 44 -5.41 -7.54 -4.62
CA GLY A 44 -4.34 -8.41 -4.16
C GLY A 44 -4.21 -8.39 -2.64
N ARG A 45 -3.39 -9.28 -2.08
CA ARG A 45 -2.97 -9.17 -0.68
C ARG A 45 -1.80 -8.20 -0.60
N PRO A 46 -1.87 -7.15 0.22
CA PRO A 46 -0.75 -6.25 0.38
C PRO A 46 0.40 -6.93 1.12
N GLY A 47 1.62 -6.52 0.81
CA GLY A 47 2.82 -6.81 1.59
C GLY A 47 3.65 -5.54 1.72
N ILE A 48 4.30 -5.36 2.86
CA ILE A 48 5.20 -4.24 3.15
C ILE A 48 6.63 -4.70 2.85
N LEU A 49 7.33 -3.95 2.00
CA LEU A 49 8.77 -4.12 1.79
C LEU A 49 9.51 -3.16 2.73
N GLU A 50 10.36 -3.69 3.61
CA GLU A 50 11.10 -2.92 4.62
C GLU A 50 12.30 -2.14 4.01
N GLU A 51 12.00 -1.29 3.04
CA GLU A 51 12.93 -0.34 2.43
C GLU A 51 12.23 1.00 2.21
N TYR A 52 12.92 2.10 2.42
CA TYR A 52 12.30 3.41 2.26
C TYR A 52 11.94 3.73 0.81
N ILE A 53 10.76 4.34 0.59
CA ILE A 53 10.26 4.74 -0.73
C ILE A 53 11.28 5.60 -1.52
N TRP A 54 12.05 6.45 -0.84
CA TRP A 54 13.07 7.27 -1.51
C TRP A 54 14.23 6.45 -2.12
N ASN A 55 14.40 5.18 -1.75
CA ASN A 55 15.50 4.31 -2.18
C ASN A 55 15.09 3.13 -3.08
N VAL A 56 13.80 2.79 -3.15
CA VAL A 56 13.33 1.60 -3.88
C VAL A 56 13.09 1.85 -5.37
N ARG A 57 13.09 0.76 -6.14
CA ARG A 57 12.72 0.72 -7.56
C ARG A 57 11.47 -0.12 -7.74
N THR A 58 10.60 0.33 -8.64
CA THR A 58 9.41 -0.40 -9.09
C THR A 58 9.55 -0.76 -10.55
N LYS A 59 8.92 -1.86 -10.96
CA LYS A 59 8.73 -2.19 -12.36
C LYS A 59 7.60 -1.33 -12.91
N ASP A 60 7.84 -0.67 -14.04
CA ASP A 60 6.79 -0.06 -14.85
C ASP A 60 6.00 -1.19 -15.55
N PRO A 61 4.70 -1.36 -15.29
CA PRO A 61 3.91 -2.44 -15.89
C PRO A 61 3.83 -2.36 -17.43
N GLU A 62 3.91 -1.16 -18.01
CA GLU A 62 3.76 -0.96 -19.46
C GLU A 62 5.04 -1.30 -20.22
N THR A 63 6.20 -0.92 -19.66
CA THR A 63 7.50 -1.05 -20.34
C THR A 63 8.33 -2.22 -19.82
N GLY A 64 8.03 -2.70 -18.61
CA GLY A 64 8.81 -3.71 -17.91
C GLY A 64 10.13 -3.21 -17.34
N GLU A 65 10.45 -1.93 -17.48
CA GLU A 65 11.69 -1.34 -16.97
C GLU A 65 11.65 -1.11 -15.45
N MET A 66 12.82 -1.21 -14.81
CA MET A 66 12.95 -0.86 -13.40
C MET A 66 13.28 0.62 -13.25
N ILE A 67 12.43 1.37 -12.57
CA ILE A 67 12.55 2.82 -12.35
C ILE A 67 12.45 3.14 -10.87
N ARG A 68 13.06 4.24 -10.38
CA ARG A 68 12.87 4.66 -8.98
C ARG A 68 11.39 4.92 -8.73
N LEU A 69 10.84 4.43 -7.62
CA LEU A 69 9.40 4.56 -7.32
C LEU A 69 8.93 6.03 -7.31
N THR A 70 9.73 6.90 -6.69
CA THR A 70 9.49 8.35 -6.69
C THR A 70 9.54 8.97 -8.08
N GLU A 71 10.38 8.46 -8.96
CA GLU A 71 10.50 8.95 -10.33
C GLU A 71 9.34 8.44 -11.19
N TYR A 72 8.94 7.18 -11.03
CA TYR A 72 7.78 6.59 -11.70
C TYR A 72 6.53 7.44 -11.51
N PHE A 73 6.14 7.69 -10.26
CA PHE A 73 4.94 8.49 -9.96
C PHE A 73 5.05 9.95 -10.45
N ARG A 74 6.25 10.53 -10.39
CA ARG A 74 6.49 11.90 -10.86
C ARG A 74 6.39 12.01 -12.39
N VAL A 75 6.98 11.07 -13.12
CA VAL A 75 7.09 11.14 -14.59
C VAL A 75 5.80 10.68 -15.25
N LYS A 76 5.22 9.54 -14.82
CA LYS A 76 4.00 8.99 -15.42
C LYS A 76 2.77 9.82 -15.09
N PHE A 77 2.66 10.24 -13.82
CA PHE A 77 1.42 10.80 -13.31
C PHE A 77 1.53 12.27 -12.88
N GLY A 78 2.71 12.88 -12.97
CA GLY A 78 2.93 14.22 -12.42
C GLY A 78 2.78 14.28 -10.89
N TYR A 79 2.73 13.12 -10.22
CA TYR A 79 2.43 13.03 -8.79
C TYR A 79 3.71 13.04 -7.96
N LYS A 80 3.77 13.94 -6.99
CA LYS A 80 4.86 13.99 -6.01
C LYS A 80 4.46 13.25 -4.75
N ILE A 81 5.12 12.13 -4.49
CA ILE A 81 4.98 11.37 -3.24
C ILE A 81 5.32 12.28 -2.06
N LYS A 82 4.42 12.37 -1.07
CA LYS A 82 4.56 13.24 0.10
C LYS A 82 5.28 12.55 1.23
N HIS A 83 5.03 11.26 1.43
CA HIS A 83 5.60 10.44 2.51
C HIS A 83 6.61 9.43 1.96
N ASN A 84 7.71 9.92 1.37
CA ASN A 84 8.74 9.07 0.79
C ASN A 84 9.71 8.46 1.84
N ASP A 85 9.54 8.82 3.11
CA ASP A 85 10.18 8.27 4.31
C ASP A 85 9.45 7.05 4.89
N GLU A 86 8.38 6.58 4.23
CA GLU A 86 7.64 5.37 4.59
C GLU A 86 8.06 4.17 3.73
N PHE A 87 7.59 2.98 4.11
CA PHE A 87 7.79 1.73 3.37
C PHE A 87 6.72 1.56 2.27
N PRO A 88 7.09 1.09 1.06
CA PRO A 88 6.16 0.82 -0.01
C PRO A 88 5.38 -0.48 0.24
N ILE A 89 4.30 -0.62 -0.52
CA ILE A 89 3.41 -1.77 -0.54
C ILE A 89 3.57 -2.47 -1.89
N PHE A 90 3.64 -3.79 -1.89
CA PHE A 90 3.46 -4.62 -3.08
C PHE A 90 2.19 -5.46 -2.95
N LEU A 91 1.71 -6.02 -4.05
CA LEU A 91 0.62 -6.98 -4.06
C LEU A 91 1.15 -8.39 -4.37
N ASP A 92 0.56 -9.42 -3.77
CA ASP A 92 1.02 -10.81 -3.86
C ASP A 92 1.02 -11.40 -5.28
N ASP A 93 0.20 -10.86 -6.18
CA ASP A 93 0.16 -11.19 -7.60
C ASP A 93 1.34 -10.61 -8.40
N ASN A 94 1.92 -9.50 -7.94
CA ASN A 94 3.05 -8.84 -8.59
C ASN A 94 3.95 -8.08 -7.61
N THR A 95 4.90 -8.80 -7.02
CA THR A 95 5.86 -8.25 -6.05
C THR A 95 6.88 -7.27 -6.65
N SER A 96 6.93 -7.15 -7.99
CA SER A 96 7.85 -6.23 -8.67
C SER A 96 7.27 -4.82 -8.85
N VAL A 97 5.96 -4.65 -8.64
CA VAL A 97 5.29 -3.34 -8.69
C VAL A 97 5.06 -2.87 -7.26
N LEU A 98 5.59 -1.68 -6.96
CA LEU A 98 5.54 -1.07 -5.64
C LEU A 98 4.65 0.17 -5.67
N TYR A 99 3.91 0.37 -4.60
CA TYR A 99 2.99 1.48 -4.40
C TYR A 99 3.32 2.19 -3.09
N PRO A 100 3.34 3.55 -3.06
CA PRO A 100 3.29 4.27 -1.81
C PRO A 100 1.96 3.96 -1.07
N PRO A 101 1.97 3.77 0.26
CA PRO A 101 0.73 3.50 0.99
C PRO A 101 -0.25 4.69 0.95
N GLU A 102 0.24 5.91 0.66
CA GLU A 102 -0.59 7.12 0.50
C GLU A 102 -1.41 7.14 -0.81
N VAL A 103 -1.06 6.31 -1.80
CA VAL A 103 -1.77 6.27 -3.09
C VAL A 103 -2.75 5.11 -3.20
N LEU A 104 -2.70 4.13 -2.29
CA LEU A 104 -3.62 3.00 -2.26
C LEU A 104 -4.85 3.34 -1.43
N TYR A 105 -6.02 3.42 -2.04
CA TYR A 105 -7.29 3.67 -1.36
C TYR A 105 -8.07 2.37 -1.20
N VAL A 106 -8.23 1.93 0.04
CA VAL A 106 -8.87 0.65 0.37
C VAL A 106 -10.38 0.73 0.14
N HIS A 107 -10.93 -0.24 -0.59
CA HIS A 107 -12.37 -0.44 -0.74
C HIS A 107 -12.97 -1.13 0.50
N ASP A 108 -14.29 -1.01 0.70
CA ASP A 108 -15.04 -1.74 1.72
C ASP A 108 -14.60 -1.56 3.18
N ILE A 109 -13.95 -0.43 3.53
CA ILE A 109 -13.87 0.00 4.92
C ILE A 109 -15.24 0.58 5.30
N GLY A 110 -16.10 -0.22 5.92
CA GLY A 110 -17.38 0.24 6.45
C GLY A 110 -17.22 1.44 7.41
N PRO A 111 -18.26 2.28 7.57
CA PRO A 111 -18.22 3.38 8.53
C PRO A 111 -17.96 2.87 9.95
N HIS A 112 -17.22 3.66 10.72
CA HIS A 112 -16.68 3.38 12.07
C HIS A 112 -17.73 3.00 13.15
N GLU A 113 -19.02 2.97 12.80
CA GLU A 113 -20.16 2.76 13.72
C GLU A 113 -20.55 1.28 13.90
N HIS A 114 -20.00 0.36 13.10
CA HIS A 114 -20.20 -1.07 13.29
C HIS A 114 -18.88 -1.83 13.44
N GLU A 115 -18.79 -2.64 14.51
CA GLU A 115 -17.78 -3.68 14.73
C GLU A 115 -17.90 -4.75 13.63
N PHE A 116 -17.55 -4.41 12.39
CA PHE A 116 -17.11 -5.42 11.45
C PHE A 116 -15.63 -5.68 11.70
N PRO A 117 -15.15 -6.93 11.52
CA PRO A 117 -13.72 -7.21 11.56
C PRO A 117 -13.11 -6.49 10.36
N ASN A 118 -12.65 -5.28 10.58
CA ASN A 118 -11.84 -4.52 9.64
C ASN A 118 -10.74 -5.47 9.13
N PRO A 119 -10.58 -5.62 7.79
CA PRO A 119 -9.67 -6.60 7.21
C PRO A 119 -8.22 -6.45 7.69
N PHE A 120 -7.92 -5.29 8.28
CA PHE A 120 -6.62 -4.91 8.79
C PHE A 120 -6.63 -4.55 10.29
N THR A 121 -7.69 -4.83 11.07
CA THR A 121 -7.65 -4.65 12.52
C THR A 121 -7.24 -5.94 13.21
N VAL A 122 -6.12 -5.90 13.94
CA VAL A 122 -5.84 -6.86 15.00
C VAL A 122 -6.76 -6.50 16.16
N VAL A 123 -7.78 -7.32 16.42
CA VAL A 123 -8.51 -7.26 17.69
C VAL A 123 -7.59 -7.95 18.70
N VAL A 124 -6.92 -7.17 19.55
CA VAL A 124 -6.16 -7.68 20.70
C VAL A 124 -7.13 -8.03 21.82
#